data_AF-A0A533BKW1-F1
#
_entry.id   AF-A0A533BKW1-F1
#
_cell.length_a   1.000
_cell.length_b   1.000
_cell.length_c   1.000
_cell.angle_alpha   90.00
_cell.angle_beta   90.00
_cell.angle_gamma   90.00
#
_symmetry.space_group_name_H-M   'P 1'
#
loop_
_entity.id
_entity.type
_entity.pdbx_description
1 polymer ?
#
loop_
_entity_poly.entity_id
_entity_poly.type
_entity_poly.pdbx_seq_one_letter_code
_entity_poly.pdbx_strand_id
1 'polypeptide(L)'
;MGPRLANSVKLTFDPSLTNLKMQYIDGCNSPHELNVGEEVESIMIDAASQNFTAVTVTGGIAAPIQPDGEIVVTLQRSSLKLWADHVYDRVPADMTLETLLTFKDAAGNELGQQTVSIAHNQRLILEPTQRRCDYGNIGEFVHDAGIALSTQFMRAVRTQLAATSGTAPATAGATSVRPILPAATMPAKGTPSALSFKATLLDENSNLVFEGGERIRVRIDLVNGGEQELLGATAALTGTASLLAQFPITTLAVGRLQPGQSRSIEFAATLPQAVQQQKAEIQVAVSSSGTRTQPPTQTLALSIQPTGIQADDVDQIPAVATRFRQPHTYLISIGIGSYRDQQVPSRMFASLDAGMVSSYFQSLGGLPASNVRLLLDWKALRSDIDEALLDWLPPHMNKDSVVIVYFAGLASVSSTGETFLVPYDGTATTTSRSYPLKDFEAALSRLQAKQTVFLFDGIVSRIGLDSRSKTAPPQWNPTGSSTLHVIGTSGFGRGLEDDQHRHGLFTYYLLRALRGEADTNRDGEVTLGETVTYLSQKVPWASKARMNQAQRPFAVPAIRPTDPSAALVLTKLAAIQGTEAH
;
A
#
# COMPACT_ATOMS: atom_id res chain seq x y z
N MET A 1 4.89 19.10 -7.26
CA MET A 1 5.43 20.38 -6.75
C MET A 1 6.28 20.99 -7.86
N GLY A 2 6.15 22.29 -8.14
CA GLY A 2 6.88 22.97 -9.22
C GLY A 2 8.35 23.25 -8.89
N PRO A 3 9.08 24.03 -9.72
CA PRO A 3 10.46 24.43 -9.41
C PRO A 3 10.55 25.19 -8.07
N ARG A 4 11.77 25.21 -7.49
CA ARG A 4 12.05 25.99 -6.27
C ARG A 4 11.82 27.48 -6.55
N LEU A 5 11.19 28.14 -5.60
CA LEU A 5 10.98 29.58 -5.58
C LEU A 5 12.30 30.26 -5.26
N ALA A 6 12.68 31.27 -6.07
CA ALA A 6 13.91 32.03 -5.90
C ALA A 6 13.91 32.89 -4.62
N ASN A 7 12.72 33.17 -4.07
CA ASN A 7 12.53 33.95 -2.85
C ASN A 7 13.02 33.21 -1.60
N SER A 8 13.41 34.00 -0.61
CA SER A 8 13.65 33.63 0.78
C SER A 8 12.47 34.08 1.65
N VAL A 9 12.10 33.29 2.65
CA VAL A 9 10.90 33.60 3.45
C VAL A 9 11.13 33.37 4.94
N LYS A 10 10.52 34.23 5.75
CA LYS A 10 10.37 34.02 7.19
C LYS A 10 9.01 33.38 7.48
N LEU A 11 9.00 32.26 8.18
CA LEU A 11 7.76 31.64 8.68
C LEU A 11 7.57 31.98 10.16
N THR A 12 6.36 32.44 10.47
CA THR A 12 5.94 32.70 11.85
C THR A 12 4.65 31.93 12.10
N PHE A 13 4.69 30.96 13.00
CA PHE A 13 3.53 30.19 13.39
C PHE A 13 2.92 30.80 14.64
N ASP A 14 1.63 31.12 14.59
CA ASP A 14 0.90 31.64 15.74
C ASP A 14 0.71 30.54 16.80
N PRO A 15 0.74 30.88 18.12
CA PRO A 15 0.48 29.92 19.19
C PRO A 15 -0.85 29.16 19.07
N SER A 16 -1.84 29.71 18.37
CA SER A 16 -3.10 29.01 18.05
C SER A 16 -2.87 27.73 17.24
N LEU A 17 -1.84 27.68 16.39
CA LEU A 17 -1.45 26.49 15.65
C LEU A 17 -0.43 25.66 16.42
N THR A 18 0.66 26.24 16.91
CA THR A 18 1.76 25.46 17.50
C THR A 18 1.37 24.75 18.80
N ASN A 19 0.47 25.36 19.59
CA ASN A 19 -0.07 24.76 20.81
C ASN A 19 -1.34 23.94 20.56
N LEU A 20 -1.73 23.68 19.31
CA LEU A 20 -2.96 22.96 19.01
C LEU A 20 -2.90 21.53 19.53
N LYS A 21 -3.78 21.25 20.49
CA LYS A 21 -4.05 19.91 20.99
C LYS A 21 -5.50 19.55 20.76
N MET A 22 -5.72 18.32 20.29
CA MET A 22 -7.06 17.80 20.03
C MET A 22 -7.37 16.68 20.99
N GLN A 23 -8.58 16.69 21.54
CA GLN A 23 -9.05 15.61 22.40
C GLN A 23 -9.81 14.58 21.58
N TYR A 24 -9.63 13.32 21.92
CA TYR A 24 -10.43 12.22 21.37
C TYR A 24 -10.72 11.20 22.47
N ILE A 25 -11.72 10.36 22.23
CA ILE A 25 -12.07 9.25 23.12
C ILE A 25 -11.65 7.95 22.44
N ASP A 26 -10.91 7.12 23.16
CA ASP A 26 -10.41 5.84 22.67
C ASP A 26 -11.48 4.75 22.64
N GLY A 27 -11.12 3.54 22.16
CA GLY A 27 -12.04 2.41 22.08
C GLY A 27 -12.58 1.91 23.44
N CYS A 28 -11.99 2.36 24.55
CA CYS A 28 -12.37 2.03 25.92
C CYS A 28 -13.06 3.18 26.65
N ASN A 29 -13.52 4.19 25.91
CA ASN A 29 -14.19 5.36 26.44
C ASN A 29 -13.29 6.21 27.38
N SER A 30 -11.97 6.14 27.21
CA SER A 30 -11.00 6.96 27.93
C SER A 30 -10.61 8.19 27.09
N PRO A 31 -10.55 9.39 27.67
CA PRO A 31 -10.15 10.59 26.96
C PRO A 31 -8.62 10.66 26.80
N HIS A 32 -8.19 11.06 25.61
CA HIS A 32 -6.78 11.27 25.26
C HIS A 32 -6.58 12.63 24.60
N GLU A 33 -5.34 13.09 24.61
CA GLU A 33 -4.91 14.36 24.02
C GLU A 33 -3.85 14.11 22.94
N LEU A 34 -4.01 14.74 21.79
CA LEU A 34 -3.18 14.58 20.60
C LEU A 34 -2.49 15.91 20.28
N ASN A 35 -1.16 15.91 20.23
CA ASN A 35 -0.37 17.08 19.84
C ASN A 35 -0.38 17.21 18.30
N VAL A 36 -1.32 18.01 17.79
CA VAL A 36 -1.48 18.23 16.34
C VAL A 36 -0.61 19.40 15.86
N GLY A 37 -0.46 20.43 16.69
CA GLY A 37 0.24 21.67 16.35
C GLY A 37 1.70 21.48 15.97
N GLU A 38 2.46 20.81 16.84
CA GLU A 38 3.90 20.56 16.68
C GLU A 38 4.20 19.73 15.41
N GLU A 39 3.41 18.67 15.17
CA GLU A 39 3.56 17.82 13.98
C GLU A 39 3.27 18.59 12.69
N VAL A 40 2.16 19.35 12.66
CA VAL A 40 1.78 20.15 11.49
C VAL A 40 2.77 21.27 11.21
N GLU A 41 3.25 21.96 12.25
CA GLU A 41 4.30 22.98 12.15
C GLU A 41 5.57 22.40 11.50
N SER A 42 6.05 21.27 12.01
CA SER A 42 7.24 20.57 11.50
C SER A 42 7.10 20.23 10.00
N ILE A 43 5.97 19.65 9.59
CA ILE A 43 5.72 19.28 8.19
C ILE A 43 5.64 20.52 7.29
N MET A 44 5.05 21.63 7.77
CA MET A 44 4.96 22.89 7.03
C MET A 44 6.35 23.52 6.82
N ILE A 45 7.23 23.47 7.84
CA ILE A 45 8.62 23.94 7.74
C ILE A 45 9.39 23.11 6.70
N ASP A 46 9.24 21.78 6.73
CA ASP A 46 9.88 20.88 5.77
C ASP A 46 9.39 21.14 4.34
N ALA A 47 8.09 21.30 4.16
CA ALA A 47 7.49 21.63 2.87
C ALA A 47 8.02 22.98 2.34
N ALA A 48 8.11 24.00 3.17
CA ALA A 48 8.67 25.29 2.78
C ALA A 48 10.15 25.17 2.42
N SER A 49 10.95 24.46 3.22
CA SER A 49 12.40 24.28 3.01
C SER A 49 12.72 23.54 1.70
N GLN A 50 11.81 22.68 1.25
CA GLN A 50 11.93 22.01 -0.05
C GLN A 50 11.58 22.92 -1.23
N ASN A 51 10.71 23.92 -1.01
CA ASN A 51 10.13 24.73 -2.08
C ASN A 51 10.74 26.14 -2.19
N PHE A 52 11.32 26.72 -1.15
CA PHE A 52 12.02 28.01 -1.16
C PHE A 52 13.54 27.86 -1.25
N THR A 53 14.23 28.94 -1.59
CA THR A 53 15.71 28.95 -1.64
C THR A 53 16.31 29.08 -0.24
N ALA A 54 15.65 29.83 0.66
CA ALA A 54 15.98 29.91 2.07
C ALA A 54 14.71 30.09 2.92
N VAL A 55 14.66 29.46 4.09
CA VAL A 55 13.55 29.56 5.05
C VAL A 55 14.12 29.86 6.43
N THR A 56 13.55 30.86 7.11
CA THR A 56 13.88 31.20 8.50
C THR A 56 12.63 31.07 9.35
N VAL A 57 12.71 30.44 10.52
CA VAL A 57 11.57 30.28 11.43
C VAL A 57 11.77 31.16 12.65
N THR A 58 10.72 31.86 13.10
CA THR A 58 10.75 32.68 14.33
C THR A 58 11.10 31.81 15.54
N GLY A 59 12.17 32.14 16.26
CA GLY A 59 12.67 31.35 17.40
C GLY A 59 13.77 30.32 17.07
N GLY A 60 14.13 30.15 15.79
CA GLY A 60 15.22 29.28 15.33
C GLY A 60 16.60 29.97 15.24
N ILE A 61 17.61 29.24 14.76
CA ILE A 61 18.97 29.76 14.52
C ILE A 61 18.91 30.87 13.45
N ALA A 62 19.51 32.03 13.74
CA ALA A 62 19.50 33.18 12.83
C ALA A 62 20.13 32.82 11.47
N ALA A 63 19.37 33.02 10.38
CA ALA A 63 19.88 32.82 9.02
C ALA A 63 20.80 33.98 8.59
N PRO A 64 21.84 33.74 7.77
CA PRO A 64 22.77 34.78 7.30
C PRO A 64 22.20 35.71 6.21
N ILE A 65 20.95 35.50 5.77
CA ILE A 65 20.32 36.23 4.66
C ILE A 65 19.01 36.86 5.18
N GLN A 66 18.80 38.15 4.89
CA GLN A 66 17.56 38.86 5.22
C GLN A 66 16.42 38.31 4.34
N PRO A 67 15.29 37.84 4.92
CA PRO A 67 14.20 37.23 4.18
C PRO A 67 13.45 38.25 3.31
N ASP A 68 13.02 37.84 2.12
CA ASP A 68 12.29 38.70 1.16
C ASP A 68 10.85 39.03 1.60
N GLY A 69 10.30 38.24 2.51
CA GLY A 69 8.97 38.46 3.11
C GLY A 69 8.71 37.53 4.29
N GLU A 70 7.59 37.76 4.97
CA GLU A 70 7.13 36.95 6.11
C GLU A 70 5.75 36.33 5.80
N ILE A 71 5.58 35.07 6.15
CA ILE A 71 4.28 34.40 6.14
C ILE A 71 3.92 34.06 7.58
N VAL A 72 2.84 34.65 8.07
CA VAL A 72 2.26 34.33 9.38
C VAL A 72 1.16 33.30 9.17
N VAL A 73 1.24 32.19 9.88
CA VAL A 73 0.26 31.09 9.82
C VAL A 73 -0.53 31.08 11.11
N THR A 74 -1.84 31.33 11.03
CA THR A 74 -2.74 31.39 12.18
C THR A 74 -3.85 30.35 12.04
N LEU A 75 -4.11 29.56 13.08
CA LEU A 75 -5.22 28.60 13.06
C LEU A 75 -6.55 29.34 13.28
N GLN A 76 -7.50 29.19 12.36
CA GLN A 76 -8.85 29.76 12.49
C GLN A 76 -9.84 28.76 13.05
N ARG A 77 -9.86 27.54 12.50
CA ARG A 77 -10.78 26.47 12.92
C ARG A 77 -10.10 25.13 12.90
N SER A 78 -10.49 24.29 13.86
CA SER A 78 -10.06 22.91 13.90
C SER A 78 -11.17 22.02 14.45
N SER A 79 -11.26 20.80 13.95
CA SER A 79 -12.17 19.81 14.51
C SER A 79 -11.62 18.40 14.31
N LEU A 80 -11.92 17.53 15.27
CA LEU A 80 -11.65 16.10 15.22
C LEU A 80 -12.92 15.38 15.66
N LYS A 81 -13.44 14.50 14.82
CA LYS A 81 -14.61 13.69 15.11
C LYS A 81 -14.28 12.24 14.89
N LEU A 82 -14.46 11.44 15.93
CA LEU A 82 -14.43 9.98 15.87
C LEU A 82 -15.83 9.51 16.24
N TRP A 83 -16.37 8.56 15.49
CA TRP A 83 -17.65 7.93 15.83
C TRP A 83 -17.58 6.45 15.55
N ALA A 84 -18.14 5.65 16.45
CA ALA A 84 -18.24 4.21 16.23
C ALA A 84 -19.24 3.94 15.09
N ASP A 85 -18.84 3.15 14.12
CA ASP A 85 -19.76 2.43 13.25
C ASP A 85 -19.71 0.93 13.58
N HIS A 86 -20.57 0.12 12.98
CA HIS A 86 -20.66 -1.32 13.28
C HIS A 86 -19.42 -2.13 12.85
N VAL A 87 -18.26 -1.49 12.64
CA VAL A 87 -16.98 -2.08 12.28
C VAL A 87 -16.08 -2.10 13.52
N TYR A 88 -15.85 -3.30 14.05
CA TYR A 88 -15.33 -3.49 15.42
C TYR A 88 -13.83 -3.18 15.62
N ASP A 89 -13.02 -3.18 14.55
CA ASP A 89 -11.57 -2.97 14.64
C ASP A 89 -11.11 -1.61 14.11
N ARG A 90 -12.04 -0.78 13.63
CA ARG A 90 -11.73 0.52 13.05
C ARG A 90 -12.81 1.56 13.31
N VAL A 91 -12.41 2.76 13.66
CA VAL A 91 -13.31 3.89 13.92
C VAL A 91 -13.13 4.94 12.82
N PRO A 92 -14.19 5.34 12.10
CA PRO A 92 -14.16 6.51 11.23
C PRO A 92 -13.67 7.76 11.97
N ALA A 93 -12.74 8.49 11.35
CA ALA A 93 -12.23 9.74 11.86
C ALA A 93 -12.25 10.82 10.79
N ASP A 94 -12.78 11.99 11.17
CA ASP A 94 -12.74 13.21 10.38
C ASP A 94 -11.91 14.26 11.11
N MET A 95 -10.95 14.85 10.41
CA MET A 95 -10.20 16.00 10.88
C MET A 95 -10.37 17.16 9.91
N THR A 96 -10.64 18.34 10.45
CA THR A 96 -10.62 19.59 9.68
C THR A 96 -9.60 20.54 10.28
N LEU A 97 -8.76 21.14 9.44
CA LEU A 97 -7.84 22.21 9.82
C LEU A 97 -8.02 23.37 8.86
N GLU A 98 -8.28 24.56 9.40
CA GLU A 98 -8.43 25.80 8.65
C GLU A 98 -7.45 26.84 9.19
N THR A 99 -6.54 27.29 8.34
CA THR A 99 -5.52 28.28 8.68
C THR A 99 -5.65 29.52 7.81
N LEU A 100 -5.40 30.68 8.41
CA LEU A 100 -5.22 31.95 7.72
C LEU A 100 -3.73 32.18 7.49
N LEU A 101 -3.37 32.42 6.24
CA LEU A 101 -2.03 32.81 5.85
C LEU A 101 -2.02 34.32 5.64
N THR A 102 -1.22 35.04 6.42
CA THR A 102 -1.00 36.48 6.25
C THR A 102 0.38 36.71 5.65
N PHE A 103 0.41 37.29 4.46
CA PHE A 103 1.64 37.58 3.73
C PHE A 103 2.10 39.00 4.04
N LYS A 104 3.38 39.18 4.36
CA LYS A 104 3.98 40.49 4.63
C LYS A 104 5.26 40.68 3.81
N ASP A 105 5.54 41.92 3.45
CA ASP A 105 6.82 42.29 2.84
C ASP A 105 7.97 42.33 3.88
N ALA A 106 9.19 42.57 3.43
CA ALA A 106 10.36 42.71 4.29
C ALA A 106 10.30 43.90 5.26
N ALA A 107 9.42 44.89 5.02
CA ALA A 107 9.16 46.03 5.90
C ALA A 107 8.04 45.75 6.92
N GLY A 108 7.38 44.59 6.83
CA GLY A 108 6.30 44.16 7.72
C GLY A 108 4.90 44.62 7.28
N ASN A 109 4.74 45.23 6.10
CA ASN A 109 3.44 45.62 5.57
C ASN A 109 2.70 44.39 5.03
N GLU A 110 1.40 44.31 5.30
CA GLU A 110 0.57 43.21 4.83
C GLU A 110 0.30 43.30 3.32
N LEU A 111 0.68 42.26 2.59
CA LEU A 111 0.49 42.11 1.15
C LEU A 111 -0.84 41.41 0.81
N GLY A 112 -1.43 40.70 1.77
CA GLY A 112 -2.72 40.03 1.61
C GLY A 112 -2.89 38.86 2.56
N GLN A 113 -4.11 38.32 2.57
CA GLN A 113 -4.47 37.15 3.38
C GLN A 113 -5.13 36.08 2.52
N GLN A 114 -4.88 34.82 2.85
CA GLN A 114 -5.53 33.69 2.21
C GLN A 114 -5.84 32.60 3.21
N THR A 115 -7.10 32.17 3.25
CA THR A 115 -7.50 31.01 4.06
C THR A 115 -7.22 29.72 3.30
N VAL A 116 -6.67 28.74 4.00
CA VAL A 116 -6.45 27.38 3.52
C VAL A 116 -7.16 26.42 4.47
N SER A 117 -7.93 25.50 3.91
CA SER A 117 -8.70 24.52 4.68
C SER A 117 -8.55 23.12 4.09
N ILE A 118 -8.47 22.13 4.96
CA ILE A 118 -8.49 20.71 4.61
C ILE A 118 -9.55 19.98 5.44
N ALA A 119 -10.13 18.95 4.82
CA ALA A 119 -10.90 17.92 5.49
C ALA A 119 -10.24 16.58 5.16
N HIS A 120 -9.76 15.88 6.17
CA HIS A 120 -9.10 14.59 6.05
C HIS A 120 -9.97 13.52 6.71
N ASN A 121 -10.39 12.52 5.92
CA ASN A 121 -11.20 11.40 6.37
C ASN A 121 -10.37 10.12 6.25
N GLN A 122 -10.28 9.37 7.33
CA GLN A 122 -9.61 8.07 7.36
C GLN A 122 -10.25 7.17 8.42
N ARG A 123 -10.00 5.87 8.33
CA ARG A 123 -10.33 4.94 9.41
C ARG A 123 -9.14 4.71 10.31
N LEU A 124 -9.34 4.93 11.61
CA LEU A 124 -8.37 4.61 12.64
C LEU A 124 -8.46 3.14 13.02
N ILE A 125 -7.32 2.48 13.21
CA ILE A 125 -7.19 1.05 13.52
C ILE A 125 -6.99 0.90 15.01
N LEU A 126 -7.81 0.09 15.67
CA LEU A 126 -7.58 -0.26 17.07
C LEU A 126 -6.35 -1.17 17.20
N GLU A 127 -5.40 -0.80 18.06
CA GLU A 127 -4.19 -1.59 18.30
C GLU A 127 -4.55 -2.98 18.84
N PRO A 128 -3.83 -4.03 18.40
CA PRO A 128 -4.04 -5.39 18.87
C PRO A 128 -3.41 -5.63 20.25
N THR A 129 -3.48 -4.67 21.17
CA THR A 129 -3.03 -4.84 22.55
C THR A 129 -4.12 -5.52 23.41
N GLN A 130 -3.74 -6.03 24.58
CA GLN A 130 -4.61 -6.82 25.47
C GLN A 130 -5.88 -6.10 25.93
N ARG A 131 -5.92 -4.75 25.85
CA ARG A 131 -7.07 -3.91 26.20
C ARG A 131 -7.77 -3.24 25.00
N ARG A 132 -7.19 -3.27 23.78
CA ARG A 132 -7.75 -2.70 22.53
C ARG A 132 -8.40 -1.31 22.69
N CYS A 133 -7.73 -0.41 23.40
CA CYS A 133 -8.22 0.95 23.59
C CYS A 133 -7.64 1.89 22.53
N ASP A 134 -6.34 1.77 22.26
CA ASP A 134 -5.59 2.76 21.48
C ASP A 134 -5.81 2.63 19.96
N TYR A 135 -5.75 3.76 19.25
CA TYR A 135 -5.80 3.81 17.79
C TYR A 135 -4.38 3.83 17.21
N GLY A 136 -3.90 2.69 16.70
CA GLY A 136 -2.49 2.48 16.30
C GLY A 136 -1.99 3.33 15.14
N ASN A 137 -2.90 3.95 14.37
CA ASN A 137 -2.57 4.88 13.29
C ASN A 137 -3.05 6.31 13.57
N ILE A 138 -3.38 6.69 14.80
CA ILE A 138 -3.81 8.08 15.12
C ILE A 138 -2.71 9.10 14.82
N GLY A 139 -1.45 8.76 15.06
CA GLY A 139 -0.30 9.61 14.72
C GLY A 139 -0.13 9.76 13.20
N GLU A 140 -0.29 8.67 12.44
CA GLU A 140 -0.25 8.68 10.97
C GLU A 140 -1.37 9.53 10.38
N PHE A 141 -2.58 9.43 10.94
CA PHE A 141 -3.72 10.25 10.54
C PHE A 141 -3.45 11.76 10.69
N VAL A 142 -2.78 12.18 11.76
CA VAL A 142 -2.35 13.58 11.96
C VAL A 142 -1.28 13.97 10.95
N HIS A 143 -0.29 13.11 10.74
CA HIS A 143 0.80 13.34 9.81
C HIS A 143 0.28 13.56 8.38
N ASP A 144 -0.63 12.70 7.91
CA ASP A 144 -1.25 12.80 6.59
C ASP A 144 -2.09 14.09 6.44
N ALA A 145 -2.84 14.47 7.47
CA ALA A 145 -3.56 15.74 7.51
C ALA A 145 -2.60 16.95 7.41
N GLY A 146 -1.44 16.86 8.08
CA GLY A 146 -0.37 17.86 8.01
C GLY A 146 0.25 17.98 6.60
N ILE A 147 0.47 16.86 5.91
CA ILE A 147 0.93 16.84 4.51
C ILE A 147 -0.11 17.48 3.59
N ALA A 148 -1.39 17.15 3.76
CA ALA A 148 -2.48 17.71 2.97
C ALA A 148 -2.57 19.24 3.16
N LEU A 149 -2.49 19.72 4.41
CA LEU A 149 -2.50 21.14 4.73
C LEU A 149 -1.27 21.86 4.14
N SER A 150 -0.08 21.29 4.30
CA SER A 150 1.18 21.83 3.77
C SER A 150 1.17 21.91 2.24
N THR A 151 0.52 20.96 1.58
CA THR A 151 0.33 20.96 0.13
C THR A 151 -0.54 22.14 -0.32
N GLN A 152 -1.65 22.39 0.39
CA GLN A 152 -2.52 23.54 0.09
C GLN A 152 -1.86 24.88 0.45
N PHE A 153 -1.13 24.94 1.56
CA PHE A 153 -0.29 26.06 1.93
C PHE A 153 0.68 26.43 0.80
N MET A 154 1.46 25.47 0.30
CA MET A 154 2.42 25.75 -0.78
C MET A 154 1.74 26.14 -2.10
N ARG A 155 0.50 25.70 -2.36
CA ARG A 155 -0.29 26.15 -3.50
C ARG A 155 -0.74 27.61 -3.35
N ALA A 156 -1.25 27.97 -2.17
CA ALA A 156 -1.65 29.33 -1.82
C ALA A 156 -0.47 30.30 -1.97
N VAL A 157 0.67 29.96 -1.36
CA VAL A 157 1.92 30.71 -1.44
C VAL A 157 2.37 30.96 -2.88
N ARG A 158 2.39 29.92 -3.73
CA ARG A 158 2.75 30.07 -5.14
C ARG A 158 1.79 30.96 -5.91
N THR A 159 0.49 30.86 -5.61
CA THR A 159 -0.54 31.68 -6.26
C THR A 159 -0.37 33.15 -5.91
N GLN A 160 -0.07 33.45 -4.64
CA GLN A 160 0.16 34.82 -4.19
C GLN A 160 1.44 35.44 -4.77
N LEU A 161 2.52 34.65 -4.88
CA LEU A 161 3.77 35.10 -5.51
C LEU A 161 3.65 35.23 -7.04
N ALA A 162 2.75 34.47 -7.68
CA ALA A 162 2.43 34.63 -9.10
C ALA A 162 1.56 35.88 -9.35
N ALA A 163 0.66 36.23 -8.41
CA ALA A 163 -0.17 37.42 -8.50
C ALA A 163 0.65 38.73 -8.46
N THR A 164 1.77 38.74 -7.73
CA THR A 164 2.71 39.88 -7.69
C THR A 164 3.64 39.97 -8.90
N SER A 165 3.70 38.93 -9.74
CA SER A 165 4.52 38.88 -10.97
C SER A 165 3.71 39.04 -12.27
N GLY A 166 2.45 39.46 -12.17
CA GLY A 166 1.69 40.04 -13.28
C GLY A 166 1.53 39.11 -14.49
N THR A 167 0.76 38.03 -14.35
CA THR A 167 0.11 37.40 -15.51
C THR A 167 -1.12 36.60 -15.08
N ALA A 168 -2.30 37.05 -15.50
CA ALA A 168 -3.59 36.44 -15.18
C ALA A 168 -3.92 35.25 -16.11
N PRO A 169 -4.53 34.16 -15.61
CA PRO A 169 -5.22 33.19 -16.44
C PRO A 169 -6.71 33.50 -16.54
N ALA A 170 -7.25 33.35 -17.76
CA ALA A 170 -8.65 33.53 -18.11
C ALA A 170 -9.56 32.44 -17.53
N THR A 171 -10.74 32.86 -17.07
CA THR A 171 -11.84 32.03 -16.59
C THR A 171 -12.59 31.35 -17.75
N ALA A 172 -12.58 30.03 -17.80
CA ALA A 172 -13.46 29.23 -18.66
C ALA A 172 -14.64 28.71 -17.82
N GLY A 173 -15.85 29.15 -18.18
CA GLY A 173 -17.09 28.68 -17.58
C GLY A 173 -17.44 27.25 -18.01
N ALA A 174 -17.88 26.43 -17.06
CA ALA A 174 -18.40 25.10 -17.32
C ALA A 174 -19.88 25.04 -16.89
N THR A 175 -20.76 24.96 -17.89
CA THR A 175 -22.19 24.64 -17.75
C THR A 175 -22.37 23.16 -17.40
N SER A 176 -23.26 22.88 -16.45
CA SER A 176 -23.63 21.52 -16.05
C SER A 176 -24.68 20.95 -17.00
N VAL A 177 -24.46 19.74 -17.51
CA VAL A 177 -25.48 18.92 -18.16
C VAL A 177 -25.48 17.54 -17.52
N ARG A 178 -26.65 17.12 -17.04
CA ARG A 178 -26.94 15.82 -16.42
C ARG A 178 -27.22 14.78 -17.51
N PRO A 179 -26.65 13.57 -17.47
CA PRO A 179 -27.13 12.47 -18.31
C PRO A 179 -28.23 11.68 -17.58
N ILE A 180 -29.32 11.41 -18.29
CA ILE A 180 -30.35 10.42 -17.95
C ILE A 180 -29.95 9.12 -18.65
N LEU A 181 -29.90 8.00 -17.92
CA LEU A 181 -29.68 6.67 -18.49
C LEU A 181 -31.02 5.98 -18.81
N PRO A 182 -31.14 5.21 -19.91
CA PRO A 182 -32.35 4.47 -20.25
C PRO A 182 -32.41 3.13 -19.49
N ALA A 183 -33.62 2.75 -19.10
CA ALA A 183 -33.92 1.44 -18.53
C ALA A 183 -33.89 0.36 -19.63
N ALA A 184 -33.12 -0.71 -19.39
CA ALA A 184 -33.16 -1.93 -20.18
C ALA A 184 -33.93 -3.01 -19.42
N THR A 185 -35.04 -3.47 -20.00
CA THR A 185 -35.82 -4.63 -19.57
C THR A 185 -35.21 -5.90 -20.19
N MET A 186 -35.06 -6.96 -19.39
CA MET A 186 -34.80 -8.32 -19.87
C MET A 186 -35.67 -9.34 -19.11
N PRO A 187 -35.96 -10.50 -19.72
CA PRO A 187 -37.19 -11.26 -19.46
C PRO A 187 -37.05 -12.30 -18.34
N ALA A 188 -38.21 -12.63 -17.76
CA ALA A 188 -38.39 -13.59 -16.68
C ALA A 188 -38.09 -15.05 -17.10
N LYS A 189 -37.38 -15.78 -16.23
CA LYS A 189 -37.60 -17.21 -15.97
C LYS A 189 -36.94 -17.68 -14.66
N GLY A 190 -37.79 -18.21 -13.77
CA GLY A 190 -37.44 -19.07 -12.63
C GLY A 190 -37.18 -18.32 -11.32
N THR A 191 -38.14 -18.30 -10.40
CA THR A 191 -38.05 -17.67 -9.06
C THR A 191 -36.97 -18.34 -8.19
N PRO A 192 -35.85 -17.66 -7.87
CA PRO A 192 -34.99 -17.97 -6.74
C PRO A 192 -35.47 -17.15 -5.53
N SER A 193 -34.98 -17.43 -4.32
CA SER A 193 -35.23 -16.56 -3.17
C SER A 193 -34.84 -15.11 -3.50
N ALA A 194 -35.69 -14.13 -3.16
CA ALA A 194 -35.42 -12.71 -3.40
C ALA A 194 -34.09 -12.23 -2.78
N LEU A 195 -33.62 -12.93 -1.74
CA LEU A 195 -32.36 -12.71 -1.07
C LEU A 195 -31.44 -13.92 -1.29
N SER A 196 -30.24 -13.68 -1.79
CA SER A 196 -29.15 -14.66 -1.90
C SER A 196 -27.93 -14.13 -1.15
N PHE A 197 -27.11 -15.02 -0.61
CA PHE A 197 -25.86 -14.63 0.02
C PHE A 197 -24.75 -15.65 -0.23
N LYS A 198 -23.51 -15.22 -0.02
CA LYS A 198 -22.32 -16.06 -0.01
C LYS A 198 -21.52 -15.79 1.25
N ALA A 199 -21.31 -16.82 2.06
CA ALA A 199 -20.44 -16.78 3.22
C ALA A 199 -19.04 -17.27 2.86
N THR A 200 -18.04 -16.53 3.31
CA THR A 200 -16.62 -16.84 3.10
C THR A 200 -15.87 -16.66 4.40
N LEU A 201 -15.16 -17.68 4.85
CA LEU A 201 -14.21 -17.58 5.95
C LEU A 201 -12.87 -17.10 5.39
N LEU A 202 -12.46 -15.92 5.81
CA LEU A 202 -11.17 -15.33 5.49
C LEU A 202 -10.21 -15.64 6.64
N ASP A 203 -9.08 -16.19 6.26
CA ASP A 203 -8.01 -16.61 7.12
C ASP A 203 -6.89 -15.55 7.12
N GLU A 204 -6.31 -15.24 8.27
CA GLU A 204 -5.36 -14.11 8.39
C GLU A 204 -4.04 -14.43 7.71
N ASN A 205 -3.56 -15.67 7.87
CA ASN A 205 -2.34 -16.15 7.22
C ASN A 205 -2.61 -16.98 5.96
N SER A 206 -3.89 -17.24 5.60
CA SER A 206 -4.32 -17.98 4.39
C SER A 206 -3.82 -19.43 4.29
N ASN A 207 -3.46 -20.08 5.40
CA ASN A 207 -3.00 -21.47 5.41
C ASN A 207 -4.16 -22.50 5.53
N LEU A 208 -5.41 -22.02 5.66
CA LEU A 208 -6.64 -22.81 5.84
C LEU A 208 -6.70 -23.61 7.15
N VAL A 209 -5.85 -23.27 8.11
CA VAL A 209 -5.73 -23.87 9.45
C VAL A 209 -5.66 -22.73 10.47
N PHE A 210 -6.74 -22.55 11.21
CA PHE A 210 -6.81 -21.43 12.15
C PHE A 210 -6.02 -21.74 13.42
N GLU A 211 -5.06 -20.89 13.75
CA GLU A 211 -4.17 -21.10 14.88
C GLU A 211 -4.51 -20.23 16.10
N GLY A 212 -3.99 -20.60 17.26
CA GLY A 212 -4.16 -19.79 18.46
C GLY A 212 -3.63 -18.37 18.25
N GLY A 213 -4.42 -17.35 18.57
CA GLY A 213 -4.09 -15.94 18.35
C GLY A 213 -4.45 -15.39 16.97
N GLU A 214 -4.88 -16.23 16.02
CA GLU A 214 -5.24 -15.82 14.66
C GLU A 214 -6.61 -15.12 14.60
N ARG A 215 -6.74 -14.12 13.72
CA ARG A 215 -8.04 -13.51 13.42
C ARG A 215 -8.84 -14.35 12.44
N ILE A 216 -10.07 -14.65 12.84
CA ILE A 216 -11.07 -15.30 12.01
C ILE A 216 -12.04 -14.25 11.52
N ARG A 217 -12.25 -14.17 10.20
CA ARG A 217 -13.25 -13.28 9.60
C ARG A 217 -14.26 -14.08 8.79
N VAL A 218 -15.54 -13.89 9.05
CA VAL A 218 -16.64 -14.42 8.24
C VAL A 218 -17.22 -13.28 7.42
N ARG A 219 -16.88 -13.21 6.14
CA ARG A 219 -17.45 -12.26 5.19
C ARG A 219 -18.74 -12.83 4.60
N ILE A 220 -19.79 -12.03 4.56
CA ILE A 220 -21.08 -12.38 3.98
C ILE A 220 -21.41 -11.36 2.91
N ASP A 221 -21.39 -11.79 1.66
CA ASP A 221 -21.82 -11.00 0.51
C ASP A 221 -23.29 -11.28 0.23
N LEU A 222 -24.16 -10.30 0.43
CA LEU A 222 -25.60 -10.40 0.20
C LEU A 222 -25.98 -9.69 -1.10
N VAL A 223 -26.95 -10.26 -1.81
CA VAL A 223 -27.55 -9.67 -3.02
C VAL A 223 -29.06 -9.79 -2.94
N ASN A 224 -29.76 -8.66 -3.11
CA ASN A 224 -31.22 -8.64 -3.31
C ASN A 224 -31.50 -8.84 -4.81
N GLY A 225 -31.82 -10.08 -5.20
CA GLY A 225 -32.23 -10.43 -6.56
C GLY A 225 -33.73 -10.27 -6.82
N GLY A 226 -34.51 -9.84 -5.83
CA GLY A 226 -35.96 -9.64 -5.95
C GLY A 226 -36.34 -8.25 -6.49
N GLU A 227 -37.61 -8.10 -6.83
CA GLU A 227 -38.19 -6.84 -7.34
C GLU A 227 -38.61 -5.86 -6.23
N GLN A 228 -38.58 -6.30 -4.97
CA GLN A 228 -39.01 -5.50 -3.80
C GLN A 228 -37.82 -5.11 -2.92
N GLU A 229 -37.94 -3.96 -2.25
CA GLU A 229 -36.98 -3.53 -1.24
C GLU A 229 -37.03 -4.46 -0.03
N LEU A 230 -35.86 -4.91 0.44
CA LEU A 230 -35.73 -5.69 1.65
C LEU A 230 -35.44 -4.78 2.84
N LEU A 231 -36.32 -4.82 3.84
CA LEU A 231 -36.18 -4.10 5.10
C LEU A 231 -35.68 -5.04 6.19
N GLY A 232 -34.73 -4.56 7.01
CA GLY A 232 -34.30 -5.24 8.22
C GLY A 232 -33.68 -6.63 7.99
N ALA A 233 -32.90 -6.80 6.93
CA ALA A 233 -32.14 -8.04 6.75
C ALA A 233 -31.09 -8.19 7.86
N THR A 234 -30.96 -9.39 8.41
CA THR A 234 -29.99 -9.74 9.45
C THR A 234 -29.24 -11.01 9.05
N ALA A 235 -27.95 -11.06 9.35
CA ALA A 235 -27.17 -12.28 9.28
C ALA A 235 -26.84 -12.76 10.69
N ALA A 236 -26.85 -14.07 10.90
CA ALA A 236 -26.53 -14.72 12.16
C ALA A 236 -25.49 -15.82 11.98
N LEU A 237 -24.58 -15.95 12.94
CA LEU A 237 -23.62 -17.03 13.07
C LEU A 237 -24.08 -18.03 14.14
N THR A 238 -24.15 -19.31 13.75
CA THR A 238 -24.37 -20.47 14.63
C THR A 238 -23.28 -21.52 14.36
N GLY A 239 -23.30 -22.66 15.07
CA GLY A 239 -22.25 -23.69 14.98
C GLY A 239 -21.49 -23.93 16.28
N THR A 240 -20.18 -24.18 16.20
CA THR A 240 -19.37 -24.64 17.34
C THR A 240 -19.26 -23.58 18.44
N ALA A 241 -19.76 -23.89 19.64
CA ALA A 241 -19.89 -22.92 20.74
C ALA A 241 -18.56 -22.30 21.21
N SER A 242 -17.47 -23.07 21.27
CA SER A 242 -16.15 -22.60 21.69
C SER A 242 -15.59 -21.52 20.75
N LEU A 243 -15.90 -21.63 19.46
CA LEU A 243 -15.51 -20.69 18.41
C LEU A 243 -16.45 -19.47 18.39
N LEU A 244 -17.78 -19.69 18.48
CA LEU A 244 -18.75 -18.59 18.52
C LEU A 244 -18.57 -17.68 19.72
N ALA A 245 -18.11 -18.21 20.86
CA ALA A 245 -17.79 -17.43 22.05
C ALA A 245 -16.68 -16.39 21.81
N GLN A 246 -15.88 -16.53 20.74
CA GLN A 246 -14.84 -15.57 20.37
C GLN A 246 -15.39 -14.38 19.56
N PHE A 247 -16.59 -14.50 18.99
CA PHE A 247 -17.24 -13.42 18.26
C PHE A 247 -17.97 -12.48 19.24
N PRO A 248 -17.63 -11.17 19.28
CA PRO A 248 -18.29 -10.22 20.18
C PRO A 248 -19.79 -10.10 19.93
N ILE A 249 -20.20 -10.32 18.69
CA ILE A 249 -21.58 -10.36 18.25
C ILE A 249 -21.73 -11.46 17.22
N THR A 250 -22.81 -12.23 17.32
CA THR A 250 -23.14 -13.32 16.38
C THR A 250 -24.34 -12.99 15.52
N THR A 251 -24.84 -11.75 15.57
CA THR A 251 -25.95 -11.27 14.71
C THR A 251 -25.69 -9.83 14.28
N LEU A 252 -25.68 -9.58 12.97
CA LEU A 252 -25.45 -8.24 12.40
C LEU A 252 -26.66 -7.82 11.57
N ALA A 253 -27.06 -6.56 11.74
CA ALA A 253 -28.05 -5.93 10.89
C ALA A 253 -27.40 -5.51 9.57
N VAL A 254 -27.88 -6.07 8.46
CA VAL A 254 -27.48 -5.69 7.10
C VAL A 254 -28.13 -4.36 6.71
N GLY A 255 -29.31 -4.05 7.26
CA GLY A 255 -30.05 -2.82 6.97
C GLY A 255 -30.95 -2.94 5.73
N ARG A 256 -31.20 -1.82 5.05
CA ARG A 256 -32.05 -1.78 3.84
C ARG A 256 -31.28 -2.16 2.59
N LEU A 257 -31.89 -2.96 1.71
CA LEU A 257 -31.31 -3.43 0.43
C LEU A 257 -32.32 -3.22 -0.71
N GLN A 258 -31.95 -2.37 -1.67
CA GLN A 258 -32.75 -2.13 -2.87
C GLN A 258 -32.68 -3.30 -3.87
N PRO A 259 -33.66 -3.46 -4.79
CA PRO A 259 -33.58 -4.42 -5.89
C PRO A 259 -32.27 -4.29 -6.67
N GLY A 260 -31.56 -5.42 -6.87
CA GLY A 260 -30.27 -5.49 -7.55
C GLY A 260 -29.07 -5.01 -6.73
N GLN A 261 -29.26 -4.49 -5.51
CA GLN A 261 -28.17 -4.03 -4.67
C GLN A 261 -27.46 -5.19 -3.97
N SER A 262 -26.13 -5.11 -3.94
CA SER A 262 -25.27 -5.98 -3.14
C SER A 262 -24.72 -5.24 -1.91
N ARG A 263 -24.54 -5.95 -0.79
CA ARG A 263 -23.87 -5.45 0.41
C ARG A 263 -23.04 -6.56 1.07
N SER A 264 -21.85 -6.21 1.51
CA SER A 264 -20.98 -7.11 2.26
C SER A 264 -20.96 -6.71 3.74
N ILE A 265 -21.07 -7.70 4.62
CA ILE A 265 -20.88 -7.52 6.07
C ILE A 265 -19.87 -8.55 6.58
N GLU A 266 -19.18 -8.24 7.67
CA GLU A 266 -18.13 -9.09 8.23
C GLU A 266 -18.35 -9.31 9.73
N PHE A 267 -18.26 -10.57 10.14
CA PHE A 267 -18.01 -10.92 11.54
C PHE A 267 -16.51 -11.15 11.73
N ALA A 268 -15.95 -10.68 12.84
CA ALA A 268 -14.55 -10.90 13.16
C ALA A 268 -14.40 -11.38 14.60
N ALA A 269 -13.48 -12.32 14.81
CA ALA A 269 -13.07 -12.84 16.10
C ALA A 269 -11.55 -13.04 16.11
N THR A 270 -10.98 -13.19 17.30
CA THR A 270 -9.58 -13.61 17.47
C THR A 270 -9.57 -14.88 18.29
N LEU A 271 -8.91 -15.93 17.79
CA LEU A 271 -8.77 -17.16 18.56
C LEU A 271 -7.93 -16.93 19.82
N PRO A 272 -8.24 -17.59 20.94
CA PRO A 272 -7.37 -17.59 22.11
C PRO A 272 -5.96 -18.07 21.75
N GLN A 273 -4.92 -17.59 22.44
CA GLN A 273 -3.55 -18.06 22.15
C GLN A 273 -3.37 -19.56 22.46
N ALA A 274 -4.04 -20.05 23.51
CA ALA A 274 -4.08 -21.47 23.82
C ALA A 274 -5.38 -22.08 23.27
N VAL A 275 -5.28 -22.77 22.13
CA VAL A 275 -6.38 -23.54 21.55
C VAL A 275 -6.01 -25.03 21.50
N GLN A 276 -6.99 -25.89 21.73
CA GLN A 276 -6.85 -27.32 21.48
C GLN A 276 -7.14 -27.61 20.01
N GLN A 277 -6.47 -28.62 19.46
CA GLN A 277 -6.76 -29.09 18.11
C GLN A 277 -8.21 -29.59 18.03
N GLN A 278 -9.02 -28.95 17.19
CA GLN A 278 -10.42 -29.31 17.02
C GLN A 278 -10.89 -28.98 15.60
N LYS A 279 -11.84 -29.77 15.09
CA LYS A 279 -12.64 -29.36 13.92
C LYS A 279 -13.81 -28.52 14.41
N ALA A 280 -14.09 -27.43 13.74
CA ALA A 280 -15.19 -26.52 14.05
C ALA A 280 -15.99 -26.18 12.80
N GLU A 281 -17.21 -25.73 13.01
CA GLU A 281 -18.08 -25.26 11.95
C GLU A 281 -18.75 -23.94 12.35
N ILE A 282 -18.88 -23.04 11.37
CA ILE A 282 -19.70 -21.85 11.46
C ILE A 282 -20.82 -21.99 10.43
N GLN A 283 -22.05 -21.98 10.91
CA GLN A 283 -23.24 -21.94 10.09
C GLN A 283 -23.70 -20.48 9.97
N VAL A 284 -23.91 -20.03 8.74
CA VAL A 284 -24.33 -18.67 8.43
C VAL A 284 -25.76 -18.71 7.91
N ALA A 285 -26.66 -18.03 8.62
CA ALA A 285 -28.05 -17.88 8.21
C ALA A 285 -28.38 -16.41 7.99
N VAL A 286 -29.16 -16.12 6.95
CA VAL A 286 -29.64 -14.77 6.67
C VAL A 286 -31.17 -14.78 6.69
N SER A 287 -31.75 -13.81 7.39
CA SER A 287 -33.19 -13.62 7.49
C SER A 287 -33.58 -12.20 7.13
N SER A 288 -34.78 -12.03 6.57
CA SER A 288 -35.40 -10.73 6.31
C SER A 288 -36.88 -10.80 6.65
N SER A 289 -37.43 -9.72 7.20
CA SER A 289 -38.84 -9.61 7.59
C SER A 289 -39.81 -9.53 6.39
N GLY A 290 -39.30 -9.36 5.16
CA GLY A 290 -40.12 -9.23 3.94
C GLY A 290 -40.21 -10.49 3.06
N THR A 291 -39.42 -11.54 3.34
CA THR A 291 -39.31 -12.72 2.45
C THR A 291 -39.99 -13.96 3.04
N ARG A 292 -40.87 -14.59 2.26
CA ARG A 292 -41.55 -15.85 2.64
C ARG A 292 -40.62 -17.08 2.66
N THR A 293 -39.51 -17.01 1.92
CA THR A 293 -38.48 -18.04 1.82
C THR A 293 -37.12 -17.44 2.18
N GLN A 294 -36.48 -17.99 3.21
CA GLN A 294 -35.12 -17.62 3.60
C GLN A 294 -34.12 -18.39 2.72
N PRO A 295 -32.96 -17.79 2.40
CA PRO A 295 -31.89 -18.49 1.71
C PRO A 295 -31.37 -19.67 2.57
N PRO A 296 -30.87 -20.75 1.94
CA PRO A 296 -30.33 -21.89 2.66
C PRO A 296 -29.13 -21.47 3.52
N THR A 297 -29.02 -22.05 4.71
CA THR A 297 -27.86 -21.86 5.59
C THR A 297 -26.60 -22.38 4.91
N GLN A 298 -25.51 -21.61 5.00
CA GLN A 298 -24.21 -22.04 4.50
C GLN A 298 -23.29 -22.45 5.66
N THR A 299 -22.67 -23.62 5.54
CA THR A 299 -21.75 -24.16 6.53
C THR A 299 -20.30 -23.94 6.09
N LEU A 300 -19.53 -23.31 6.95
CA LEU A 300 -18.09 -23.11 6.85
C LEU A 300 -17.40 -24.09 7.80
N ALA A 301 -16.77 -25.13 7.25
CA ALA A 301 -16.00 -26.09 8.04
C ALA A 301 -14.54 -25.63 8.13
N LEU A 302 -13.99 -25.58 9.35
CA LEU A 302 -12.61 -25.17 9.61
C LEU A 302 -11.92 -26.10 10.61
N SER A 303 -10.60 -26.12 10.58
CA SER A 303 -9.78 -26.82 11.58
C SER A 303 -9.01 -25.80 12.39
N ILE A 304 -9.08 -25.91 13.71
CA ILE A 304 -8.36 -25.08 14.68
C ILE A 304 -7.20 -25.90 15.25
N GLN A 305 -6.00 -25.34 15.32
CA GLN A 305 -4.81 -26.03 15.87
C GLN A 305 -4.01 -25.12 16.82
N PRO A 306 -3.26 -25.67 17.79
CA PRO A 306 -2.32 -24.90 18.60
C PRO A 306 -1.27 -24.21 17.70
N THR A 307 -0.87 -22.99 18.05
CA THR A 307 0.08 -22.19 17.26
C THR A 307 1.39 -22.94 17.06
N GLY A 308 1.70 -23.29 15.81
CA GLY A 308 2.97 -23.85 15.37
C GLY A 308 3.78 -22.88 14.51
N ILE A 309 3.11 -21.84 13.97
CA ILE A 309 3.64 -20.88 13.03
C ILE A 309 3.64 -19.50 13.68
N GLN A 310 4.79 -18.83 13.76
CA GLN A 310 4.79 -17.41 14.16
C GLN A 310 4.16 -16.60 13.01
N ALA A 311 3.11 -15.82 13.28
CA ALA A 311 2.39 -15.04 12.26
C ALA A 311 3.30 -14.07 11.45
N ASP A 312 4.48 -13.72 11.98
CA ASP A 312 5.50 -12.86 11.36
C ASP A 312 6.51 -13.63 10.48
N ASP A 313 6.37 -14.95 10.37
CA ASP A 313 7.25 -15.82 9.59
C ASP A 313 6.78 -15.90 8.13
N VAL A 314 7.47 -15.17 7.25
CA VAL A 314 7.20 -15.19 5.81
C VAL A 314 7.79 -16.41 5.11
N ASP A 315 8.66 -17.20 5.78
CA ASP A 315 9.22 -18.44 5.23
C ASP A 315 8.18 -19.56 5.16
N GLN A 316 7.08 -19.42 5.90
CA GLN A 316 5.96 -20.35 5.89
C GLN A 316 4.88 -19.90 4.90
N ILE A 317 4.97 -20.45 3.70
CA ILE A 317 4.08 -20.10 2.61
C ILE A 317 2.70 -20.74 2.84
N PRO A 318 1.60 -19.98 2.73
CA PRO A 318 0.27 -20.51 2.92
C PRO A 318 -0.10 -21.57 1.88
N ALA A 319 -1.15 -22.35 2.18
CA ALA A 319 -1.63 -23.41 1.32
C ALA A 319 -2.01 -22.88 -0.08
N VAL A 320 -1.66 -23.64 -1.12
CA VAL A 320 -1.88 -23.26 -2.52
C VAL A 320 -3.34 -22.87 -2.77
N ALA A 321 -3.56 -21.72 -3.39
CA ALA A 321 -4.88 -21.29 -3.83
C ALA A 321 -5.36 -22.21 -4.98
N THR A 322 -5.97 -23.34 -4.63
CA THR A 322 -6.25 -24.48 -5.53
C THR A 322 -7.06 -24.14 -6.80
N ARG A 323 -7.74 -22.98 -6.84
CA ARG A 323 -8.56 -22.53 -7.99
C ARG A 323 -8.02 -21.29 -8.70
N PHE A 324 -6.97 -20.65 -8.22
CA PHE A 324 -6.36 -19.49 -8.88
C PHE A 324 -5.17 -19.94 -9.72
N ARG A 325 -5.20 -19.65 -11.02
CA ARG A 325 -4.14 -20.02 -11.96
C ARG A 325 -3.84 -18.84 -12.88
N GLN A 326 -2.57 -18.60 -13.10
CA GLN A 326 -2.09 -17.58 -14.03
C GLN A 326 -1.16 -18.21 -15.07
N PRO A 327 -1.69 -19.02 -16.01
CA PRO A 327 -0.88 -19.77 -16.97
C PRO A 327 -0.13 -18.89 -17.98
N HIS A 328 -0.49 -17.61 -18.10
CA HIS A 328 0.16 -16.64 -18.98
C HIS A 328 1.03 -15.62 -18.22
N THR A 329 1.19 -15.80 -16.90
CA THR A 329 2.16 -15.02 -16.12
C THR A 329 3.47 -15.79 -16.04
N TYR A 330 4.59 -15.10 -16.28
CA TYR A 330 5.94 -15.64 -16.24
C TYR A 330 6.78 -14.85 -15.24
N LEU A 331 7.59 -15.56 -14.46
CA LEU A 331 8.50 -14.99 -13.47
C LEU A 331 9.94 -15.34 -13.81
N ILE A 332 10.81 -14.32 -13.89
CA ILE A 332 12.25 -14.50 -13.78
C ILE A 332 12.65 -13.95 -12.41
N SER A 333 13.08 -14.83 -11.51
CA SER A 333 13.51 -14.44 -10.16
C SER A 333 15.03 -14.61 -10.04
N ILE A 334 15.72 -13.51 -9.76
CA ILE A 334 17.17 -13.43 -9.76
C ILE A 334 17.62 -12.98 -8.36
N GLY A 335 18.45 -13.79 -7.71
CA GLY A 335 19.00 -13.48 -6.39
C GLY A 335 20.50 -13.67 -6.36
N ILE A 336 21.25 -12.61 -6.08
CA ILE A 336 22.71 -12.62 -6.08
C ILE A 336 23.19 -12.10 -4.74
N GLY A 337 23.41 -13.03 -3.82
CA GLY A 337 23.93 -12.72 -2.50
C GLY A 337 25.45 -12.62 -2.47
N SER A 338 26.12 -13.39 -3.31
CA SER A 338 27.57 -13.41 -3.45
C SER A 338 27.99 -13.16 -4.89
N TYR A 339 29.17 -12.59 -5.10
CA TYR A 339 29.71 -12.26 -6.41
C TYR A 339 31.07 -12.91 -6.59
N ARG A 340 31.43 -13.21 -7.85
CA ARG A 340 32.76 -13.71 -8.19
C ARG A 340 33.84 -12.68 -7.83
N ASP A 341 33.56 -11.41 -8.06
CA ASP A 341 34.42 -10.30 -7.63
C ASP A 341 34.14 -9.97 -6.17
N GLN A 342 35.10 -10.29 -5.29
CA GLN A 342 35.00 -10.07 -3.84
C GLN A 342 34.96 -8.57 -3.45
N GLN A 343 35.24 -7.65 -4.38
CA GLN A 343 35.08 -6.21 -4.14
C GLN A 343 33.63 -5.76 -4.21
N VAL A 344 32.74 -6.57 -4.80
CA VAL A 344 31.31 -6.31 -4.84
C VAL A 344 30.71 -6.58 -3.46
N PRO A 345 29.96 -5.63 -2.87
CA PRO A 345 29.32 -5.86 -1.57
C PRO A 345 28.34 -7.03 -1.61
N SER A 346 28.52 -7.94 -0.66
CA SER A 346 27.61 -9.08 -0.43
C SER A 346 26.22 -8.61 0.02
N ARG A 347 25.22 -9.45 -0.27
CA ARG A 347 23.82 -9.35 0.13
C ARG A 347 23.41 -10.68 0.76
N MET A 348 23.45 -10.75 2.09
CA MET A 348 23.30 -12.01 2.83
C MET A 348 22.05 -12.81 2.46
N PHE A 349 20.93 -12.14 2.15
CA PHE A 349 19.64 -12.81 1.95
C PHE A 349 19.14 -12.81 0.50
N ALA A 350 19.82 -12.15 -0.46
CA ALA A 350 19.30 -11.97 -1.82
C ALA A 350 18.97 -13.28 -2.56
N SER A 351 19.76 -14.34 -2.37
CA SER A 351 19.47 -15.64 -2.98
C SER A 351 18.29 -16.35 -2.32
N LEU A 352 18.13 -16.20 -1.00
CA LEU A 352 16.98 -16.74 -0.26
C LEU A 352 15.70 -16.00 -0.66
N ASP A 353 15.78 -14.67 -0.70
CA ASP A 353 14.74 -13.75 -1.13
C ASP A 353 14.15 -14.14 -2.51
N ALA A 354 15.01 -14.33 -3.52
CA ALA A 354 14.57 -14.74 -4.86
C ALA A 354 13.89 -16.13 -4.90
N GLY A 355 14.37 -17.06 -4.07
CA GLY A 355 13.74 -18.37 -3.89
C GLY A 355 12.36 -18.27 -3.25
N MET A 356 12.22 -17.45 -2.20
CA MET A 356 10.95 -17.23 -1.52
C MET A 356 9.93 -16.52 -2.41
N VAL A 357 10.33 -15.47 -3.11
CA VAL A 357 9.46 -14.79 -4.09
C VAL A 357 8.94 -15.77 -5.15
N SER A 358 9.81 -16.63 -5.68
CA SER A 358 9.41 -17.68 -6.63
C SER A 358 8.35 -18.62 -6.06
N SER A 359 8.53 -19.02 -4.81
CA SER A 359 7.65 -19.95 -4.13
C SER A 359 6.29 -19.30 -3.81
N TYR A 360 6.26 -18.01 -3.45
CA TYR A 360 5.02 -17.25 -3.28
C TYR A 360 4.23 -17.10 -4.58
N PHE A 361 4.87 -16.77 -5.69
CA PHE A 361 4.19 -16.67 -6.98
C PHE A 361 3.67 -18.03 -7.48
N GLN A 362 4.35 -19.13 -7.17
CA GLN A 362 3.83 -20.47 -7.48
C GLN A 362 2.62 -20.84 -6.61
N SER A 363 2.71 -20.61 -5.29
CA SER A 363 1.68 -21.04 -4.34
C SER A 363 0.46 -20.13 -4.30
N LEU A 364 0.66 -18.81 -4.20
CA LEU A 364 -0.40 -17.80 -4.07
C LEU A 364 -0.69 -17.05 -5.37
N GLY A 365 0.33 -16.90 -6.23
CA GLY A 365 0.16 -16.29 -7.56
C GLY A 365 -0.41 -17.25 -8.61
N GLY A 366 -0.45 -18.55 -8.31
CA GLY A 366 -1.00 -19.56 -9.20
C GLY A 366 -0.15 -19.78 -10.47
N LEU A 367 1.13 -19.40 -10.46
CA LEU A 367 2.06 -19.63 -11.58
C LEU A 367 2.43 -21.12 -11.67
N PRO A 368 2.35 -21.73 -12.87
CA PRO A 368 2.95 -23.04 -13.11
C PRO A 368 4.47 -23.00 -12.86
N ALA A 369 5.05 -24.08 -12.31
CA ALA A 369 6.50 -24.17 -12.10
C ALA A 369 7.29 -23.98 -13.42
N SER A 370 6.74 -24.41 -14.55
CA SER A 370 7.32 -24.20 -15.89
C SER A 370 7.40 -22.73 -16.32
N ASN A 371 6.64 -21.84 -15.68
CA ASN A 371 6.62 -20.41 -15.97
C ASN A 371 7.57 -19.62 -15.05
N VAL A 372 8.35 -20.30 -14.21
CA VAL A 372 9.28 -19.67 -13.27
C VAL A 372 10.72 -20.05 -13.63
N ARG A 373 11.55 -19.05 -13.91
CA ARG A 373 12.99 -19.19 -14.08
C ARG A 373 13.71 -18.59 -12.88
N LEU A 374 14.40 -19.42 -12.12
CA LEU A 374 15.11 -19.03 -10.90
C LEU A 374 16.63 -19.04 -11.15
N LEU A 375 17.28 -17.88 -10.99
CA LEU A 375 18.72 -17.71 -11.16
C LEU A 375 19.33 -17.25 -9.84
N LEU A 376 20.18 -18.07 -9.23
CA LEU A 376 20.76 -17.83 -7.90
C LEU A 376 22.29 -17.83 -7.95
N ASP A 377 22.91 -16.80 -7.38
CA ASP A 377 24.36 -16.64 -7.26
C ASP A 377 25.09 -17.04 -8.56
N TRP A 378 25.89 -18.10 -8.52
CA TRP A 378 26.72 -18.57 -9.63
C TRP A 378 25.95 -18.99 -10.90
N LYS A 379 24.62 -19.13 -10.81
CA LYS A 379 23.70 -19.36 -11.94
C LYS A 379 23.04 -18.09 -12.49
N ALA A 380 23.45 -16.92 -11.99
CA ALA A 380 22.98 -15.62 -12.44
C ALA A 380 24.13 -14.88 -13.14
N LEU A 381 24.83 -15.55 -14.06
CA LEU A 381 25.80 -14.91 -14.93
C LEU A 381 25.09 -14.01 -15.93
N ARG A 382 25.83 -13.07 -16.53
CA ARG A 382 25.27 -12.26 -17.63
C ARG A 382 24.64 -13.12 -18.74
N SER A 383 25.32 -14.20 -19.14
CA SER A 383 24.81 -15.14 -20.16
C SER A 383 23.57 -15.90 -19.72
N ASP A 384 23.43 -16.24 -18.42
CA ASP A 384 22.25 -16.94 -17.91
C ASP A 384 21.02 -16.02 -17.92
N ILE A 385 21.23 -14.73 -17.64
CA ILE A 385 20.19 -13.70 -17.74
C ILE A 385 19.79 -13.49 -19.21
N ASP A 386 20.76 -13.45 -20.13
CA ASP A 386 20.50 -13.39 -21.57
C ASP A 386 19.72 -14.62 -22.05
N GLU A 387 20.13 -15.84 -21.68
CA GLU A 387 19.38 -17.06 -22.02
C GLU A 387 17.94 -16.99 -21.51
N ALA A 388 17.72 -16.51 -20.28
CA ALA A 388 16.39 -16.37 -19.71
C ALA A 388 15.52 -15.38 -20.51
N LEU A 389 16.05 -14.21 -20.86
CA LEU A 389 15.30 -13.12 -21.50
C LEU A 389 15.14 -13.29 -23.02
N LEU A 390 16.17 -13.81 -23.69
CA LEU A 390 16.28 -13.81 -25.15
C LEU A 390 15.96 -15.17 -25.77
N ASP A 391 16.11 -16.26 -25.02
CA ASP A 391 15.88 -17.62 -25.54
C ASP A 391 14.69 -18.30 -24.86
N TRP A 392 14.66 -18.33 -23.53
CA TRP A 392 13.63 -19.04 -22.78
C TRP A 392 12.29 -18.31 -22.80
N LEU A 393 12.26 -17.00 -22.55
CA LEU A 393 11.00 -16.26 -22.41
C LEU A 393 10.24 -16.04 -23.74
N PRO A 394 10.87 -15.64 -24.87
CA PRO A 394 10.13 -15.27 -26.09
C PRO A 394 9.21 -16.34 -26.68
N PRO A 395 9.58 -17.65 -26.71
CA PRO A 395 8.70 -18.70 -27.22
C PRO A 395 7.37 -18.84 -26.48
N HIS A 396 7.28 -18.31 -25.26
CA HIS A 396 6.09 -18.42 -24.41
C HIS A 396 5.17 -17.18 -24.47
N MET A 397 5.58 -16.13 -25.17
CA MET A 397 4.86 -14.86 -25.18
C MET A 397 3.63 -14.88 -26.08
N ASN A 398 2.55 -14.30 -25.55
CA ASN A 398 1.36 -13.96 -26.29
C ASN A 398 0.82 -12.60 -25.80
N LYS A 399 -0.21 -12.08 -26.48
CA LYS A 399 -0.79 -10.75 -26.20
C LYS A 399 -1.39 -10.59 -24.78
N ASP A 400 -1.66 -11.70 -24.10
CA ASP A 400 -2.23 -11.73 -22.75
C ASP A 400 -1.15 -12.02 -21.68
N SER A 401 0.11 -12.22 -22.09
CA SER A 401 1.21 -12.56 -21.21
C SER A 401 1.56 -11.42 -20.26
N VAL A 402 1.82 -11.77 -19.00
CA VAL A 402 2.38 -10.87 -17.99
C VAL A 402 3.78 -11.36 -17.64
N VAL A 403 4.75 -10.46 -17.62
CA VAL A 403 6.14 -10.78 -17.26
C VAL A 403 6.50 -10.05 -15.99
N ILE A 404 6.92 -10.80 -14.98
CA ILE A 404 7.45 -10.27 -13.73
C ILE A 404 8.92 -10.64 -13.66
N VAL A 405 9.79 -9.67 -13.44
CA VAL A 405 11.19 -9.91 -13.14
C VAL A 405 11.49 -9.38 -11.75
N TYR A 406 11.94 -10.26 -10.86
CA TYR A 406 12.40 -9.91 -9.53
C TYR A 406 13.93 -10.01 -9.50
N PHE A 407 14.60 -8.96 -9.02
CA PHE A 407 16.05 -8.90 -8.92
C PHE A 407 16.47 -8.45 -7.52
N ALA A 408 17.10 -9.36 -6.78
CA ALA A 408 17.77 -9.07 -5.52
C ALA A 408 19.30 -9.03 -5.70
N GLY A 409 19.94 -7.88 -5.50
CA GLY A 409 21.38 -7.77 -5.70
C GLY A 409 21.93 -6.34 -5.79
N LEU A 410 22.85 -6.11 -6.71
CA LEU A 410 23.52 -4.83 -6.93
C LEU A 410 23.13 -4.22 -8.27
N ALA A 411 22.84 -2.91 -8.25
CA ALA A 411 22.84 -2.04 -9.40
C ALA A 411 23.97 -1.02 -9.27
N SER A 412 24.68 -0.78 -10.38
CA SER A 412 25.74 0.21 -10.46
C SER A 412 25.36 1.30 -11.46
N VAL A 413 25.72 2.54 -11.14
CA VAL A 413 25.31 3.73 -11.89
C VAL A 413 26.54 4.46 -12.40
N SER A 414 26.56 4.79 -13.69
CA SER A 414 27.64 5.58 -14.28
C SER A 414 27.56 7.05 -13.87
N SER A 415 28.59 7.84 -14.22
CA SER A 415 28.58 9.30 -14.02
C SER A 415 27.40 9.99 -14.70
N THR A 416 26.90 9.45 -15.81
CA THR A 416 25.78 9.98 -16.61
C THR A 416 24.40 9.56 -16.08
N GLY A 417 24.35 8.67 -15.07
CA GLY A 417 23.09 8.17 -14.49
C GLY A 417 22.58 6.87 -15.13
N GLU A 418 23.29 6.32 -16.12
CA GLU A 418 22.93 5.03 -16.71
C GLU A 418 23.05 3.93 -15.65
N THR A 419 21.99 3.13 -15.49
CA THR A 419 21.91 2.04 -14.52
C THR A 419 22.30 0.72 -15.17
N PHE A 420 23.07 -0.07 -14.45
CA PHE A 420 23.50 -1.42 -14.85
C PHE A 420 23.19 -2.38 -13.71
N LEU A 421 22.48 -3.47 -13.98
CA LEU A 421 22.39 -4.59 -13.04
C LEU A 421 23.73 -5.30 -13.01
N VAL A 422 24.14 -5.82 -11.86
CA VAL A 422 25.41 -6.53 -11.71
C VAL A 422 25.12 -8.02 -11.59
N PRO A 423 25.41 -8.84 -12.62
CA PRO A 423 25.33 -10.29 -12.54
C PRO A 423 26.39 -10.87 -11.60
N TYR A 424 26.36 -12.18 -11.36
CA TYR A 424 27.32 -12.86 -10.49
C TYR A 424 28.78 -12.66 -10.92
N ASP A 425 29.01 -12.66 -12.24
CA ASP A 425 30.31 -12.37 -12.84
C ASP A 425 30.50 -10.88 -13.14
N GLY A 426 29.73 -9.98 -12.55
CA GLY A 426 29.95 -8.54 -12.64
C GLY A 426 31.16 -8.06 -11.82
N THR A 427 31.44 -6.75 -11.89
CA THR A 427 32.49 -6.08 -11.09
C THR A 427 31.96 -4.78 -10.50
N ALA A 428 32.53 -4.33 -9.38
CA ALA A 428 32.17 -3.04 -8.78
C ALA A 428 32.77 -1.82 -9.50
N THR A 429 33.78 -2.05 -10.35
CA THR A 429 34.65 -0.98 -10.89
C THR A 429 34.43 -0.68 -12.36
N THR A 430 33.87 -1.63 -13.14
CA THR A 430 33.68 -1.49 -14.59
C THR A 430 32.30 -1.97 -15.04
N THR A 431 31.88 -1.54 -16.22
CA THR A 431 30.61 -1.96 -16.86
C THR A 431 30.76 -3.17 -17.79
N SER A 432 31.98 -3.68 -17.99
CA SER A 432 32.26 -4.71 -19.02
C SER A 432 31.43 -5.99 -18.85
N ARG A 433 31.23 -6.41 -17.59
CA ARG A 433 30.44 -7.58 -17.20
C ARG A 433 29.14 -7.22 -16.48
N SER A 434 28.73 -5.95 -16.50
CA SER A 434 27.41 -5.55 -16.02
C SER A 434 26.35 -5.72 -17.11
N TYR A 435 25.08 -5.71 -16.71
CA TYR A 435 23.93 -5.80 -17.61
C TYR A 435 23.28 -4.42 -17.71
N PRO A 436 23.40 -3.70 -18.85
CA PRO A 436 22.79 -2.38 -18.99
C PRO A 436 21.27 -2.45 -18.87
N LEU A 437 20.67 -1.62 -18.01
CA LEU A 437 19.21 -1.62 -17.82
C LEU A 437 18.48 -1.29 -19.12
N LYS A 438 19.06 -0.45 -19.99
CA LYS A 438 18.51 -0.16 -21.32
C LYS A 438 18.39 -1.39 -22.22
N ASP A 439 19.35 -2.31 -22.15
CA ASP A 439 19.34 -3.53 -22.96
C ASP A 439 18.32 -4.53 -22.40
N PHE A 440 18.21 -4.58 -21.07
CA PHE A 440 17.19 -5.34 -20.34
C PHE A 440 15.78 -4.87 -20.72
N GLU A 441 15.54 -3.56 -20.68
CA GLU A 441 14.29 -2.94 -21.09
C GLU A 441 13.97 -3.16 -22.57
N ALA A 442 14.98 -3.09 -23.44
CA ALA A 442 14.81 -3.39 -24.86
C ALA A 442 14.45 -4.86 -25.10
N ALA A 443 15.02 -5.79 -24.32
CA ALA A 443 14.65 -7.21 -24.38
C ALA A 443 13.19 -7.42 -23.96
N LEU A 444 12.78 -6.85 -22.84
CA LEU A 444 11.41 -6.93 -22.34
C LEU A 444 10.38 -6.29 -23.30
N SER A 445 10.73 -5.13 -23.87
CA SER A 445 9.85 -4.43 -24.83
C SER A 445 9.60 -5.23 -26.11
N ARG A 446 10.59 -6.02 -26.55
CA ARG A 446 10.46 -6.90 -27.74
C ARG A 446 9.46 -8.04 -27.54
N LEU A 447 9.16 -8.42 -26.30
CA LEU A 447 8.21 -9.48 -25.98
C LEU A 447 6.76 -9.11 -26.32
N GLN A 448 6.45 -7.80 -26.37
CA GLN A 448 5.09 -7.28 -26.55
C GLN A 448 4.08 -7.89 -25.56
N ALA A 449 4.53 -8.16 -24.33
CA ALA A 449 3.68 -8.63 -23.25
C ALA A 449 2.61 -7.58 -22.90
N LYS A 450 1.46 -8.05 -22.38
CA LYS A 450 0.38 -7.18 -21.90
C LYS A 450 0.87 -6.22 -20.82
N GLN A 451 1.71 -6.72 -19.92
CA GLN A 451 2.29 -5.96 -18.83
C GLN A 451 3.65 -6.57 -18.45
N THR A 452 4.62 -5.70 -18.22
CA THR A 452 5.91 -6.08 -17.65
C THR A 452 6.13 -5.34 -16.33
N VAL A 453 6.59 -6.06 -15.31
CA VAL A 453 6.89 -5.51 -13.98
C VAL A 453 8.31 -5.91 -13.59
N PHE A 454 9.13 -4.95 -13.20
CA PHE A 454 10.47 -5.15 -12.65
C PHE A 454 10.51 -4.74 -11.18
N LEU A 455 10.80 -5.69 -10.30
CA LEU A 455 10.94 -5.51 -8.87
C LEU A 455 12.43 -5.58 -8.52
N PHE A 456 12.97 -4.54 -7.87
CA PHE A 456 14.38 -4.51 -7.48
C PHE A 456 14.56 -4.34 -5.97
N ASP A 457 15.21 -5.29 -5.31
CA ASP A 457 15.70 -5.15 -3.93
C ASP A 457 17.23 -5.18 -3.93
N GLY A 458 17.87 -4.06 -3.60
CA GLY A 458 19.31 -4.06 -3.80
C GLY A 458 20.06 -2.86 -3.30
N ILE A 459 21.36 -2.94 -3.56
CA ILE A 459 22.28 -1.84 -3.38
C ILE A 459 22.29 -1.06 -4.70
N VAL A 460 22.30 0.26 -4.62
CA VAL A 460 22.51 1.15 -5.76
C VAL A 460 23.80 1.91 -5.51
N SER A 461 24.86 1.54 -6.22
CA SER A 461 26.21 2.08 -6.06
C SER A 461 26.65 2.90 -7.27
N ARG A 462 27.68 3.73 -7.07
CA ARG A 462 28.35 4.44 -8.16
C ARG A 462 29.46 3.55 -8.73
N ILE A 463 29.63 3.59 -10.04
CA ILE A 463 30.77 2.96 -10.72
C ILE A 463 32.01 3.83 -10.49
N GLY A 464 33.07 3.21 -9.97
CA GLY A 464 34.34 3.90 -9.68
C GLY A 464 34.26 4.74 -8.38
N LEU A 465 35.29 4.62 -7.54
CA LEU A 465 35.33 5.21 -6.19
C LEU A 465 35.58 6.73 -6.14
N ASP A 466 35.57 7.46 -7.26
CA ASP A 466 35.95 8.87 -7.28
C ASP A 466 34.80 9.79 -6.83
N SER A 467 34.76 10.04 -5.51
CA SER A 467 33.72 10.83 -4.81
C SER A 467 33.66 12.32 -5.19
N ARG A 468 34.49 12.77 -6.13
CA ARG A 468 34.63 14.20 -6.48
C ARG A 468 33.77 14.66 -7.66
N SER A 469 33.21 13.75 -8.47
CA SER A 469 32.31 14.14 -9.57
C SER A 469 30.85 14.04 -9.15
N LYS A 470 30.03 15.03 -9.54
CA LYS A 470 28.57 14.97 -9.35
C LYS A 470 28.01 13.87 -10.28
N THR A 471 27.72 12.70 -9.72
CA THR A 471 27.00 11.63 -10.42
C THR A 471 25.53 12.01 -10.58
N ALA A 472 24.98 11.86 -11.79
CA ALA A 472 23.54 11.95 -12.00
C ALA A 472 22.79 10.84 -11.20
N PRO A 473 21.51 11.06 -10.85
CA PRO A 473 20.72 10.03 -10.17
C PRO A 473 20.52 8.79 -11.07
N PRO A 474 20.30 7.60 -10.48
CA PRO A 474 20.03 6.38 -11.24
C PRO A 474 18.79 6.53 -12.12
N GLN A 475 18.94 6.19 -13.40
CA GLN A 475 17.84 6.14 -14.36
C GLN A 475 17.23 4.75 -14.36
N TRP A 476 16.03 4.63 -13.81
CA TRP A 476 15.28 3.36 -13.73
C TRP A 476 14.25 3.19 -14.84
N ASN A 477 13.81 4.28 -15.47
CA ASN A 477 12.83 4.25 -16.56
C ASN A 477 13.43 4.93 -17.81
N PRO A 478 14.19 4.18 -18.64
CA PRO A 478 14.76 4.71 -19.87
C PRO A 478 13.65 5.06 -20.87
N THR A 479 13.91 6.04 -21.74
CA THR A 479 12.93 6.52 -22.72
C THR A 479 12.40 5.38 -23.60
N GLY A 480 11.07 5.25 -23.67
CA GLY A 480 10.41 4.23 -24.47
C GLY A 480 10.14 2.90 -23.74
N SER A 481 10.54 2.76 -22.47
CA SER A 481 10.14 1.62 -21.65
C SER A 481 8.64 1.65 -21.34
N SER A 482 8.00 0.48 -21.50
CA SER A 482 6.65 0.19 -21.01
C SER A 482 6.66 -0.65 -19.72
N THR A 483 7.83 -0.91 -19.16
CA THR A 483 8.01 -1.70 -17.95
C THR A 483 7.66 -0.86 -16.73
N LEU A 484 6.96 -1.48 -15.78
CA LEU A 484 6.71 -0.88 -14.49
C LEU A 484 7.80 -1.28 -13.52
N HIS A 485 8.55 -0.31 -13.02
CA HIS A 485 9.62 -0.57 -12.04
C HIS A 485 9.12 -0.29 -10.62
N VAL A 486 9.34 -1.22 -9.69
CA VAL A 486 9.20 -1.01 -8.25
C VAL A 486 10.58 -1.20 -7.63
N ILE A 487 11.19 -0.11 -7.19
CA ILE A 487 12.57 -0.07 -6.73
C ILE A 487 12.59 0.07 -5.21
N GLY A 488 13.27 -0.83 -4.51
CA GLY A 488 13.26 -0.93 -3.05
C GLY A 488 14.02 0.15 -2.29
N THR A 489 14.81 0.99 -2.97
CA THR A 489 15.53 2.12 -2.37
C THR A 489 15.62 3.30 -3.32
N SER A 490 15.59 4.53 -2.79
CA SER A 490 15.64 5.76 -3.58
C SER A 490 17.07 6.31 -3.68
N GLY A 491 17.49 6.66 -4.89
CA GLY A 491 18.82 7.21 -5.15
C GLY A 491 19.95 6.20 -4.93
N PHE A 492 21.03 6.65 -4.29
CA PHE A 492 22.18 5.81 -3.96
C PHE A 492 22.09 5.33 -2.52
N GLY A 493 22.35 4.04 -2.30
CA GLY A 493 22.30 3.48 -0.95
C GLY A 493 22.13 1.97 -0.97
N ARG A 494 22.10 1.39 0.22
CA ARG A 494 21.79 -0.03 0.42
C ARG A 494 20.31 -0.14 0.78
N GLY A 495 19.55 -0.97 0.08
CA GLY A 495 18.39 -1.61 0.72
C GLY A 495 18.84 -2.34 1.99
N LEU A 496 18.04 -2.29 3.04
CA LEU A 496 18.37 -2.84 4.34
C LEU A 496 18.18 -4.36 4.34
N GLU A 497 18.96 -5.06 5.16
CA GLU A 497 18.82 -6.49 5.42
C GLU A 497 18.37 -6.67 6.87
N ASP A 498 17.31 -7.44 7.08
CA ASP A 498 16.73 -7.71 8.39
C ASP A 498 17.22 -9.09 8.86
N ASP A 499 18.21 -9.11 9.75
CA ASP A 499 18.80 -10.35 10.28
C ASP A 499 17.80 -11.19 11.08
N GLN A 500 16.82 -10.55 11.72
CA GLN A 500 15.80 -11.25 12.51
C GLN A 500 14.90 -12.08 11.61
N HIS A 501 14.47 -11.51 10.48
CA HIS A 501 13.59 -12.17 9.52
C HIS A 501 14.36 -12.85 8.38
N ARG A 502 15.68 -12.68 8.31
CA ARG A 502 16.58 -13.26 7.29
C ARG A 502 16.21 -12.91 5.86
N HIS A 503 15.80 -11.66 5.62
CA HIS A 503 15.39 -11.15 4.31
C HIS A 503 15.89 -9.73 4.07
N GLY A 504 15.98 -9.31 2.82
CA GLY A 504 15.99 -7.88 2.49
C GLY A 504 14.70 -7.22 3.02
N LEU A 505 14.78 -6.05 3.65
CA LEU A 505 13.63 -5.39 4.28
C LEU A 505 12.50 -5.13 3.26
N PHE A 506 12.86 -4.75 2.03
CA PHE A 506 11.88 -4.60 0.96
C PHE A 506 11.23 -5.95 0.62
N THR A 507 12.03 -7.00 0.46
CA THR A 507 11.53 -8.33 0.14
C THR A 507 10.64 -8.89 1.24
N TYR A 508 11.03 -8.76 2.51
CA TYR A 508 10.21 -9.18 3.63
C TYR A 508 8.80 -8.57 3.58
N TYR A 509 8.70 -7.25 3.36
CA TYR A 509 7.39 -6.60 3.22
C TYR A 509 6.69 -6.91 1.89
N LEU A 510 7.42 -7.24 0.82
CA LEU A 510 6.82 -7.75 -0.41
C LEU A 510 6.17 -9.11 -0.16
N LEU A 511 6.82 -10.02 0.56
CA LEU A 511 6.25 -11.32 0.91
C LEU A 511 4.99 -11.15 1.79
N ARG A 512 5.03 -10.25 2.79
CA ARG A 512 3.85 -9.89 3.59
C ARG A 512 2.71 -9.33 2.75
N ALA A 513 3.01 -8.45 1.80
CA ALA A 513 2.03 -7.91 0.86
C ALA A 513 1.36 -9.04 0.06
N LEU A 514 2.17 -9.91 -0.57
CA LEU A 514 1.72 -11.06 -1.37
C LEU A 514 0.92 -12.09 -0.54
N ARG A 515 1.17 -12.17 0.78
CA ARG A 515 0.41 -13.01 1.72
C ARG A 515 -0.94 -12.43 2.14
N GLY A 516 -1.29 -11.22 1.69
CA GLY A 516 -2.61 -10.62 1.90
C GLY A 516 -2.63 -9.33 2.70
N GLU A 517 -1.52 -8.90 3.29
CA GLU A 517 -1.53 -7.68 4.09
C GLU A 517 -1.72 -6.40 3.26
N ALA A 518 -1.47 -6.49 1.95
CA ALA A 518 -1.74 -5.41 1.01
C ALA A 518 -3.18 -5.38 0.49
N ASP A 519 -3.99 -6.41 0.72
CA ASP A 519 -5.42 -6.45 0.33
C ASP A 519 -6.22 -5.45 1.19
N THR A 520 -6.22 -4.19 0.76
CA THR A 520 -6.81 -3.07 1.50
C THR A 520 -8.31 -3.01 1.33
N ASN A 521 -8.81 -3.46 0.17
CA ASN A 521 -10.23 -3.49 -0.16
C ASN A 521 -10.93 -4.77 0.32
N ARG A 522 -10.15 -5.76 0.79
CA ARG A 522 -10.56 -7.06 1.34
C ARG A 522 -11.30 -7.94 0.35
N ASP A 523 -11.03 -7.81 -0.94
CA ASP A 523 -11.67 -8.64 -1.98
C ASP A 523 -11.02 -10.02 -2.14
N GLY A 524 -9.95 -10.30 -1.38
CA GLY A 524 -9.22 -11.56 -1.39
C GLY A 524 -8.16 -11.64 -2.50
N GLU A 525 -7.99 -10.57 -3.29
CA GLU A 525 -6.96 -10.43 -4.30
C GLU A 525 -5.95 -9.37 -3.85
N VAL A 526 -4.66 -9.64 -4.03
CA VAL A 526 -3.62 -8.63 -3.82
C VAL A 526 -3.19 -8.13 -5.18
N THR A 527 -3.45 -6.86 -5.44
CA THR A 527 -3.09 -6.23 -6.70
C THR A 527 -1.72 -5.55 -6.67
N LEU A 528 -1.16 -5.24 -7.84
CA LEU A 528 0.11 -4.51 -7.97
C LEU A 528 0.00 -3.11 -7.37
N GLY A 529 -1.12 -2.41 -7.58
CA GLY A 529 -1.34 -1.07 -7.02
C GLY A 529 -1.37 -1.09 -5.49
N GLU A 530 -2.03 -2.08 -4.92
CA GLU A 530 -2.06 -2.31 -3.48
C GLU A 530 -0.69 -2.68 -2.92
N THR A 531 0.03 -3.58 -3.60
CA THR A 531 1.38 -3.97 -3.22
C THR A 531 2.33 -2.78 -3.19
N VAL A 532 2.29 -1.91 -4.21
CA VAL A 532 3.13 -0.71 -4.26
C VAL A 532 2.75 0.28 -3.16
N THR A 533 1.45 0.47 -2.90
CA THR A 533 0.97 1.33 -1.81
C THR A 533 1.47 0.81 -0.46
N TYR A 534 1.30 -0.50 -0.20
CA TYR A 534 1.75 -1.15 1.02
C TYR A 534 3.27 -1.01 1.22
N LEU A 535 4.07 -1.30 0.19
CA LEU A 535 5.53 -1.17 0.24
C LEU A 535 5.98 0.26 0.50
N SER A 536 5.33 1.24 -0.11
CA SER A 536 5.64 2.67 0.08
C SER A 536 5.37 3.17 1.50
N GLN A 537 4.52 2.46 2.26
CA GLN A 537 4.18 2.80 3.65
C GLN A 537 5.02 1.99 4.65
N LYS A 538 5.04 0.65 4.48
CA LYS A 538 5.60 -0.26 5.48
C LYS A 538 7.11 -0.28 5.52
N VAL A 539 7.78 -0.19 4.36
CA VAL A 539 9.24 -0.21 4.33
C VAL A 539 9.84 1.03 5.01
N PRO A 540 9.39 2.28 4.72
CA PRO A 540 9.90 3.46 5.43
C PRO A 540 9.59 3.46 6.92
N TRP A 541 8.39 3.01 7.30
CA TRP A 541 8.01 2.87 8.71
C TRP A 541 8.94 1.90 9.43
N ALA A 542 9.13 0.70 8.88
CA ALA A 542 9.93 -0.35 9.50
C ALA A 542 11.42 0.03 9.56
N SER A 543 11.95 0.62 8.48
CA SER A 543 13.34 1.05 8.44
C SER A 543 13.62 2.07 9.53
N LYS A 544 12.68 3.00 9.77
CA LYS A 544 12.83 4.03 10.79
C LYS A 544 12.60 3.49 12.20
N ALA A 545 11.49 2.78 12.42
CA ALA A 545 11.06 2.32 13.74
C ALA A 545 11.93 1.18 14.30
N ARG A 546 12.37 0.24 13.45
CA ARG A 546 13.08 -0.96 13.88
C ARG A 546 14.59 -0.87 13.69
N MET A 547 15.05 -0.12 12.68
CA MET A 547 16.47 -0.09 12.29
C MET A 547 17.12 1.30 12.38
N ASN A 548 16.35 2.34 12.72
CA ASN A 548 16.76 3.74 12.72
C ASN A 548 17.51 4.18 11.43
N GLN A 549 17.12 3.62 10.29
CA GLN A 549 17.68 3.89 8.98
C GLN A 549 16.57 4.30 8.00
N ALA A 550 16.94 4.93 6.88
CA ALA A 550 15.98 5.35 5.87
C ALA A 550 16.04 4.41 4.67
N GLN A 551 14.92 3.77 4.35
CA GLN A 551 14.71 3.07 3.09
C GLN A 551 13.34 3.47 2.54
N ARG A 552 13.31 3.98 1.30
CA ARG A 552 12.07 4.44 0.67
C ARG A 552 11.92 3.80 -0.70
N PRO A 553 11.05 2.79 -0.84
CA PRO A 553 10.69 2.24 -2.14
C PRO A 553 9.90 3.25 -2.97
N PHE A 554 9.95 3.11 -4.29
CA PHE A 554 9.13 3.90 -5.19
C PHE A 554 8.80 3.11 -6.46
N ALA A 555 7.70 3.50 -7.12
CA ALA A 555 7.35 2.98 -8.44
C ALA A 555 7.65 4.02 -9.53
N VAL A 556 8.17 3.57 -10.67
CA VAL A 556 8.37 4.40 -11.85
C VAL A 556 7.94 3.64 -13.13
N PRO A 557 7.03 4.19 -13.96
CA PRO A 557 6.22 5.37 -13.67
C PRO A 557 5.35 5.20 -12.41
N ALA A 558 4.95 6.31 -11.80
CA ALA A 558 4.10 6.26 -10.61
C ALA A 558 2.74 5.63 -10.96
N ILE A 559 2.31 4.64 -10.17
CA ILE A 559 1.03 3.97 -10.34
C ILE A 559 -0.08 4.77 -9.66
N ARG A 560 -1.17 5.01 -10.38
CA ARG A 560 -2.41 5.56 -9.83
C ARG A 560 -3.43 4.44 -9.66
N PRO A 561 -4.35 4.53 -8.69
CA PRO A 561 -5.39 3.52 -8.49
C PRO A 561 -6.27 3.25 -9.73
N THR A 562 -6.37 4.23 -10.64
CA THR A 562 -7.15 4.13 -11.88
C THR A 562 -6.39 3.51 -13.05
N ASP A 563 -5.08 3.28 -12.92
CA ASP A 563 -4.27 2.75 -14.00
C ASP A 563 -4.57 1.26 -14.20
N PRO A 564 -4.70 0.76 -15.44
CA PRO A 564 -4.96 -0.67 -15.68
C PRO A 564 -3.92 -1.60 -15.05
N SER A 565 -2.66 -1.15 -14.97
CA SER A 565 -1.56 -1.88 -14.32
C SER A 565 -1.76 -2.01 -12.81
N ALA A 566 -2.47 -1.07 -12.16
CA ALA A 566 -2.74 -1.14 -10.73
C ALA A 566 -3.64 -2.34 -10.38
N ALA A 567 -4.55 -2.71 -11.28
CA ALA A 567 -5.48 -3.83 -11.13
C ALA A 567 -4.86 -5.20 -11.48
N LEU A 568 -3.55 -5.26 -11.79
CA LEU A 568 -2.88 -6.54 -12.02
C LEU A 568 -2.86 -7.34 -10.71
N VAL A 569 -3.61 -8.44 -10.66
CA VAL A 569 -3.62 -9.37 -9.52
C VAL A 569 -2.29 -10.13 -9.47
N LEU A 570 -1.58 -10.03 -8.36
CA LEU A 570 -0.32 -10.73 -8.11
C LEU A 570 -0.54 -12.04 -7.36
N THR A 571 -1.41 -12.03 -6.36
CA THR A 571 -1.78 -13.22 -5.58
C THR A 571 -3.26 -13.22 -5.23
N LYS A 572 -3.78 -14.41 -4.92
CA LYS A 572 -5.13 -14.58 -4.39
C LYS A 572 -5.07 -15.41 -3.12
N LEU A 573 -5.74 -14.93 -2.08
CA LEU A 573 -5.75 -15.59 -0.78
C LEU A 573 -6.65 -16.82 -0.80
N ALA A 574 -6.23 -17.87 -0.07
CA ALA A 574 -7.06 -19.04 0.12
C ALA A 574 -8.23 -18.67 1.05
N ALA A 575 -9.44 -19.02 0.66
CA ALA A 575 -10.65 -18.74 1.43
C ALA A 575 -11.54 -19.98 1.50
N ILE A 576 -12.07 -20.28 2.69
CA ILE A 576 -13.04 -21.37 2.86
C ILE A 576 -14.41 -20.82 2.44
N GLN A 577 -15.00 -21.37 1.39
CA GLN A 577 -16.34 -20.99 0.96
C GLN A 577 -17.39 -21.85 1.64
N GLY A 578 -18.51 -21.21 2.00
CA GLY A 578 -19.67 -21.89 2.57
C GLY A 578 -20.21 -22.93 1.59
N THR A 579 -20.55 -24.10 2.12
CA THR A 579 -21.33 -25.11 1.40
C THR A 579 -22.79 -25.01 1.84
N GLU A 580 -23.73 -25.05 0.90
CA GLU A 580 -25.15 -25.08 1.25
C GLU A 580 -25.48 -26.38 1.97
N ALA A 581 -26.19 -26.30 3.09
CA ALA A 581 -26.74 -27.48 3.74
C ALA A 581 -27.89 -28.03 2.87
N HIS A 582 -27.72 -29.25 2.38
CA HIS A 582 -28.76 -29.98 1.62
C HIS A 582 -29.85 -30.55 2.53
#